data_AF-A0A165U9H6-F1
#
_entry.id   AF-A0A165U9H6-F1
#
_cell.length_a   1.000
_cell.length_b   1.000
_cell.length_c   1.000
_cell.angle_alpha   90.00
_cell.angle_beta   90.00
_cell.angle_gamma   90.00
#
_symmetry.space_group_name_H-M   'P 1'
#
loop_
_entity.id
_entity.type
_entity.pdbx_description
1 polymer ?
#
loop_
_entity_poly.entity_id
_entity_poly.type
_entity_poly.pdbx_seq_one_letter_code
_entity_poly.pdbx_strand_id
1 'polypeptide(L)'
;MLAHKCLHGDSRSDGDDPYRRFIYGKLVHTTAGLGAFYISEQLSACKPTKKTSQLIRFCGKDPRTATATEMDALDIRLVRDNEEMMTWRAAILHEETQVSNSKWRLAAPDEVVKAKERESEVAKQASAWSCIPCNTHAVFTFNNALGHLERKHGIKNPSLDHEHLKSYLPSDSLASSGVFQLKLDDAKRAR
;
A
#
# COMPACT_ATOMS: atom_id res chain seq x y z
N MET A 1 -8.26 -26.89 -18.23
CA MET A 1 -7.41 -26.80 -17.03
C MET A 1 -6.67 -25.46 -17.12
N LEU A 2 -7.16 -24.43 -16.42
CA LEU A 2 -6.61 -23.07 -16.49
C LEU A 2 -5.43 -22.97 -15.53
N ALA A 3 -4.20 -23.12 -16.05
CA ALA A 3 -2.98 -22.86 -15.31
C ALA A 3 -2.73 -21.35 -15.29
N HIS A 4 -2.91 -20.72 -14.13
CA HIS A 4 -2.58 -19.32 -13.94
C HIS A 4 -1.06 -19.17 -13.83
N LYS A 5 -0.47 -18.23 -14.59
CA LYS A 5 0.97 -17.88 -14.57
C LYS A 5 1.50 -17.39 -13.22
N CYS A 6 0.65 -17.33 -12.19
CA CYS A 6 1.00 -16.86 -10.84
C CYS A 6 1.46 -18.01 -9.91
N LEU A 7 1.45 -19.26 -10.38
CA LEU A 7 1.96 -20.42 -9.65
C LEU A 7 3.48 -20.53 -9.84
N HIS A 8 4.23 -19.69 -9.16
CA HIS A 8 5.66 -19.87 -9.01
C HIS A 8 5.94 -20.77 -7.80
N GLY A 9 6.79 -21.78 -8.00
CA GLY A 9 7.27 -22.68 -6.95
C GLY A 9 7.99 -21.92 -5.84
N ASP A 10 8.00 -22.54 -4.67
CA ASP A 10 8.32 -22.00 -3.35
C ASP A 10 9.81 -21.69 -3.14
N SER A 11 10.48 -21.10 -4.13
CA SER A 11 11.76 -20.44 -3.91
C SER A 11 11.47 -19.04 -3.37
N ARG A 12 11.52 -18.89 -2.04
CA ARG A 12 11.61 -17.60 -1.35
C ARG A 12 12.71 -16.77 -2.00
N SER A 13 12.32 -15.85 -2.87
CA SER A 13 13.18 -14.82 -3.44
C SER A 13 12.73 -13.49 -2.87
N ASP A 14 13.68 -12.57 -2.66
CA ASP A 14 13.38 -11.18 -2.33
C ASP A 14 12.35 -10.63 -3.34
N GLY A 15 11.14 -10.32 -2.86
CA GLY A 15 10.03 -9.91 -3.74
C GLY A 15 8.62 -10.29 -3.29
N ASP A 16 8.41 -10.81 -2.08
CA ASP A 16 7.05 -11.08 -1.58
C ASP A 16 6.27 -9.76 -1.36
N ASP A 17 5.39 -9.44 -2.32
CA ASP A 17 4.51 -8.28 -2.32
C ASP A 17 3.44 -8.36 -1.18
N PRO A 18 3.07 -7.23 -0.54
CA PRO A 18 2.11 -7.13 0.55
C PRO A 18 0.75 -7.74 0.28
N TYR A 19 0.32 -7.76 -0.98
CA TYR A 19 -0.89 -8.47 -1.37
C TYR A 19 -0.79 -9.95 -1.03
N ARG A 20 0.39 -10.55 -1.23
CA ARG A 20 0.69 -11.94 -0.88
C ARG A 20 0.57 -12.16 0.63
N ARG A 21 1.09 -11.26 1.47
CA ARG A 21 0.93 -11.31 2.95
C ARG A 21 -0.51 -11.10 3.42
N PHE A 22 -1.25 -10.18 2.81
CA PHE A 22 -2.67 -9.97 3.10
C PHE A 22 -3.49 -11.24 2.82
N ILE A 23 -3.21 -11.88 1.69
CA ILE A 23 -3.77 -13.18 1.33
C ILE A 23 -3.35 -14.26 2.35
N TYR A 24 -2.09 -14.27 2.79
CA TYR A 24 -1.60 -15.21 3.81
C TYR A 24 -2.29 -15.05 5.19
N GLY A 25 -2.65 -13.82 5.57
CA GLY A 25 -3.39 -13.56 6.82
C GLY A 25 -4.86 -13.97 6.80
N LYS A 26 -5.42 -14.32 5.64
CA LYS A 26 -6.83 -14.72 5.45
C LYS A 26 -7.02 -16.23 5.30
N LEU A 27 -5.95 -17.01 5.42
CA LEU A 27 -6.01 -18.46 5.30
C LEU A 27 -6.66 -19.11 6.52
N VAL A 28 -7.62 -19.99 6.25
CA VAL A 28 -8.35 -20.74 7.27
C VAL A 28 -7.39 -21.75 7.89
N HIS A 29 -7.10 -21.59 9.19
CA HIS A 29 -6.37 -22.59 9.98
C HIS A 29 -7.20 -23.88 10.10
N THR A 30 -6.99 -24.85 9.22
CA THR A 30 -7.35 -26.25 9.51
C THR A 30 -6.22 -26.88 10.31
N THR A 31 -6.40 -26.96 11.62
CA THR A 31 -5.49 -27.68 12.52
C THR A 31 -5.65 -29.18 12.34
N ALA A 32 -4.59 -29.86 11.89
CA ALA A 32 -4.43 -31.29 12.08
C ALA A 32 -2.95 -31.65 12.24
N GLY A 33 -2.56 -32.06 13.45
CA GLY A 33 -1.46 -32.99 13.68
C GLY A 33 -0.06 -32.41 13.90
N LEU A 34 0.55 -32.82 15.02
CA LEU A 34 1.95 -32.61 15.39
C LEU A 34 2.90 -33.19 14.33
N GLY A 35 3.68 -32.33 13.69
CA GLY A 35 4.71 -32.65 12.70
C GLY A 35 5.13 -31.39 11.96
N ALA A 36 6.39 -31.29 11.52
CA ALA A 36 6.97 -30.13 10.85
C ALA A 36 5.94 -29.42 9.94
N PHE A 37 5.70 -28.13 10.19
CA PHE A 37 4.60 -27.38 9.56
C PHE A 37 4.76 -27.39 8.03
N TYR A 38 4.04 -28.29 7.37
CA TYR A 38 3.79 -28.20 5.94
C TYR A 38 2.63 -27.24 5.75
N ILE A 39 2.96 -26.03 5.34
CA ILE A 39 2.00 -25.02 4.92
C ILE A 39 1.48 -25.43 3.54
N SER A 40 0.42 -26.25 3.49
CA SER A 40 -0.29 -26.56 2.25
C SER A 40 -1.34 -25.48 1.98
N GLU A 41 -0.89 -24.27 1.64
CA GLU A 41 -1.78 -23.14 1.40
C GLU A 41 -2.22 -23.11 -0.06
N GLN A 42 -3.46 -23.54 -0.30
CA GLN A 42 -4.15 -23.24 -1.54
C GLN A 42 -4.73 -21.84 -1.46
N LEU A 43 -4.20 -20.93 -2.28
CA LEU A 43 -4.82 -19.63 -2.50
C LEU A 43 -6.19 -19.85 -3.16
N SER A 44 -7.26 -19.59 -2.41
CA SER A 44 -8.61 -19.62 -2.96
C SER A 44 -9.03 -18.20 -3.33
N ALA A 45 -9.65 -18.04 -4.50
CA ALA A 45 -10.27 -16.78 -4.88
C ALA A 45 -11.47 -16.54 -3.95
N CYS A 46 -11.30 -15.67 -2.96
CA CYS A 46 -12.40 -15.25 -2.11
C CYS A 46 -13.37 -14.38 -2.93
N LYS A 47 -14.67 -14.65 -2.79
CA LYS A 47 -15.68 -13.75 -3.34
C LYS A 47 -15.59 -12.41 -2.59
N PRO A 48 -15.56 -11.26 -3.30
CA PRO A 48 -15.58 -9.95 -2.65
C PRO A 48 -16.76 -9.85 -1.69
N THR A 49 -16.54 -9.23 -0.53
CA THR A 49 -17.63 -8.96 0.40
C THR A 49 -18.69 -8.05 -0.26
N LYS A 50 -19.90 -7.97 0.33
CA LYS A 50 -20.93 -7.03 -0.16
C LYS A 50 -20.42 -5.58 -0.15
N LYS A 51 -19.65 -5.21 0.87
CA LYS A 51 -19.04 -3.88 1.03
C LYS A 51 -17.98 -3.60 -0.03
N THR A 52 -17.05 -4.53 -0.22
CA THR A 52 -16.03 -4.47 -1.29
C THR A 52 -16.69 -4.35 -2.66
N SER A 53 -17.74 -5.14 -2.92
CA SER A 53 -18.50 -5.10 -4.16
C SER A 53 -19.18 -3.73 -4.38
N GLN A 54 -19.68 -3.11 -3.31
CA GLN A 54 -20.30 -1.79 -3.37
C GLN A 54 -19.25 -0.72 -3.69
N LEU A 55 -18.06 -0.76 -3.08
CA LEU A 55 -16.97 0.15 -3.42
C LEU A 55 -16.55 0.05 -4.88
N ILE A 56 -16.39 -1.16 -5.42
CA ILE A 56 -16.01 -1.34 -6.84
C ILE A 56 -17.08 -0.76 -7.77
N ARG A 57 -18.37 -1.00 -7.47
CA ARG A 57 -19.48 -0.40 -8.23
C ARG A 57 -19.49 1.12 -8.13
N PHE A 58 -19.18 1.64 -6.95
CA PHE A 58 -19.09 3.08 -6.70
C PHE A 58 -18.00 3.74 -7.56
N CYS A 59 -16.95 3.00 -7.92
CA CYS A 59 -15.90 3.40 -8.85
C CYS A 59 -16.28 3.22 -10.33
N GLY A 60 -17.54 2.84 -10.63
CA GLY A 60 -18.03 2.62 -11.99
C GLY A 60 -17.57 1.30 -12.63
N LYS A 61 -17.13 0.32 -11.83
CA LYS A 61 -16.66 -0.99 -12.31
C LYS A 61 -17.59 -2.13 -11.87
N ASP A 62 -17.60 -3.23 -12.63
CA ASP A 62 -18.34 -4.44 -12.23
C ASP A 62 -17.48 -5.28 -11.27
N PRO A 63 -17.90 -5.51 -10.01
CA PRO A 63 -17.14 -6.31 -9.04
C PRO A 63 -16.90 -7.77 -9.45
N ARG A 64 -17.60 -8.28 -10.47
CA ARG A 64 -17.37 -9.63 -10.99
C ARG A 64 -16.22 -9.71 -12.00
N THR A 65 -15.89 -8.61 -12.66
CA THR A 65 -14.91 -8.59 -13.76
C THR A 65 -13.79 -7.59 -13.56
N ALA A 66 -13.97 -6.63 -12.65
CA ALA A 66 -12.98 -5.60 -12.35
C ALA A 66 -11.66 -6.23 -11.90
N THR A 67 -10.59 -5.86 -12.57
CA THR A 67 -9.22 -6.24 -12.23
C THR A 67 -8.54 -5.15 -11.42
N ALA A 68 -7.50 -5.51 -10.65
CA ALA A 68 -6.69 -4.53 -9.93
C ALA A 68 -6.07 -3.49 -10.86
N THR A 69 -5.55 -3.91 -12.03
CA THR A 69 -4.98 -3.01 -13.04
C THR A 69 -6.02 -2.00 -13.56
N GLU A 70 -7.26 -2.41 -13.81
CA GLU A 70 -8.31 -1.48 -14.22
C GLU A 70 -8.68 -0.49 -13.11
N MET A 71 -8.68 -0.93 -11.85
CA MET A 71 -8.93 -0.05 -10.71
C MET A 71 -7.77 0.93 -10.47
N ASP A 72 -6.53 0.50 -10.72
CA ASP A 72 -5.34 1.35 -10.67
C ASP A 72 -5.36 2.43 -11.73
N ALA A 73 -5.74 2.05 -12.96
CA ALA A 73 -5.83 2.97 -14.08
C ALA A 73 -6.88 4.07 -13.87
N LEU A 74 -7.87 3.87 -13.00
CA LEU A 74 -8.82 4.93 -12.65
C LEU A 74 -8.16 6.06 -11.86
N ASP A 75 -7.11 5.78 -11.10
CA ASP A 75 -6.37 6.74 -10.29
C ASP A 75 -7.30 7.62 -9.43
N ILE A 76 -8.36 7.00 -8.88
CA ILE A 76 -9.38 7.67 -8.06
C ILE A 76 -9.02 7.62 -6.58
N ARG A 77 -9.52 8.63 -5.85
CA ARG A 77 -9.50 8.65 -4.39
C ARG A 77 -10.94 8.65 -3.87
N LEU A 78 -11.13 7.96 -2.77
CA LEU A 78 -12.40 7.80 -2.08
C LEU A 78 -12.33 8.55 -0.75
N VAL A 79 -13.39 9.28 -0.43
CA VAL A 79 -13.52 9.98 0.85
C VAL A 79 -14.51 9.23 1.72
N ARG A 80 -14.08 8.90 2.93
CA ARG A 80 -14.86 8.26 3.99
C ARG A 80 -15.36 9.31 4.97
N ASP A 81 -16.67 9.37 5.17
CA ASP A 81 -17.35 10.20 6.18
C ASP A 81 -16.96 11.69 6.17
N ASN A 82 -16.43 12.19 5.05
CA ASN A 82 -15.84 13.54 4.89
C ASN A 82 -14.62 13.83 5.80
N GLU A 83 -13.95 12.80 6.31
CA GLU A 83 -12.82 12.96 7.24
C GLU A 83 -11.53 12.37 6.67
N GLU A 84 -11.62 11.24 5.99
CA GLU A 84 -10.44 10.51 5.52
C GLU A 84 -10.51 10.31 4.01
N MET A 85 -9.38 10.51 3.35
CA MET A 85 -9.20 10.18 1.95
C MET A 85 -8.33 8.94 1.82
N MET A 86 -8.73 8.05 0.93
CA MET A 86 -8.08 6.77 0.70
C MET A 86 -7.98 6.46 -0.78
N THR A 87 -6.91 5.77 -1.16
CA THR A 87 -6.87 5.01 -2.42
C THR A 87 -7.90 3.89 -2.41
N TRP A 88 -8.26 3.35 -3.58
CA TRP A 88 -9.23 2.25 -3.66
C TRP A 88 -8.79 1.00 -2.88
N ARG A 89 -7.48 0.70 -2.88
CA ARG A 89 -6.94 -0.42 -2.08
C ARG A 89 -7.07 -0.19 -0.59
N ALA A 90 -6.74 1.02 -0.12
CA ALA A 90 -6.90 1.38 1.29
C ALA A 90 -8.37 1.32 1.72
N ALA A 91 -9.30 1.79 0.88
CA ALA A 91 -10.73 1.73 1.15
C ALA A 91 -11.26 0.28 1.25
N ILE A 92 -10.82 -0.62 0.35
CA ILE A 92 -11.19 -2.05 0.43
C ILE A 92 -10.62 -2.69 1.69
N LEU A 93 -9.34 -2.47 1.99
CA LEU A 93 -8.70 -2.99 3.20
C LEU A 93 -9.43 -2.52 4.46
N HIS A 94 -9.86 -1.26 4.47
CA HIS A 94 -10.64 -0.67 5.54
C HIS A 94 -12.00 -1.37 5.72
N GLU A 95 -12.79 -1.49 4.66
CA GLU A 95 -14.12 -2.12 4.72
C GLU A 95 -14.08 -3.62 5.08
N GLU A 96 -12.98 -4.30 4.77
CA GLU A 96 -12.79 -5.70 5.14
C GLU A 96 -12.35 -5.92 6.58
N THR A 97 -11.74 -4.91 7.20
CA THR A 97 -11.24 -4.99 8.58
C THR A 97 -12.21 -4.36 9.59
N GLN A 98 -13.06 -3.44 9.14
CA GLN A 98 -13.97 -2.69 9.99
C GLN A 98 -15.43 -3.15 9.85
N VAL A 99 -16.14 -3.19 10.99
CA VAL A 99 -17.57 -3.53 11.03
C VAL A 99 -18.46 -2.34 10.62
N SER A 100 -17.91 -1.12 10.52
CA SER A 100 -18.65 0.11 10.25
C SER A 100 -19.32 0.15 8.87
N ASN A 101 -20.47 0.82 8.78
CA ASN A 101 -21.11 1.17 7.52
C ASN A 101 -20.64 2.55 7.08
N SER A 102 -19.41 2.64 6.62
CA SER A 102 -18.80 3.91 6.25
C SER A 102 -19.52 4.53 5.04
N LYS A 103 -19.68 5.86 5.04
CA LYS A 103 -20.22 6.57 3.89
C LYS A 103 -19.08 6.96 2.97
N TRP A 104 -19.17 6.53 1.72
CA TRP A 104 -18.15 6.79 0.72
C TRP A 104 -18.64 7.80 -0.31
N ARG A 105 -17.74 8.71 -0.72
CA ARG A 105 -17.90 9.53 -1.91
C ARG A 105 -16.61 9.55 -2.73
N LEU A 106 -16.70 9.93 -4.00
CA LEU A 106 -15.51 10.23 -4.78
C LEU A 106 -14.90 11.55 -4.27
N ALA A 107 -13.58 11.61 -4.24
CA ALA A 107 -12.88 12.86 -3.99
C ALA A 107 -13.19 13.88 -5.10
N ALA A 108 -13.37 15.14 -4.73
CA ALA A 108 -13.45 16.23 -5.68
C ALA A 108 -12.08 16.48 -6.35
N PRO A 109 -12.03 17.07 -7.55
CA PRO A 109 -10.78 17.22 -8.30
C PRO A 109 -9.68 17.97 -7.53
N ASP A 110 -10.04 19.00 -6.75
CA ASP A 110 -9.10 19.77 -5.93
C ASP A 110 -8.56 18.95 -4.73
N GLU A 111 -9.40 18.09 -4.15
CA GLU A 111 -8.97 17.19 -3.09
C GLU A 111 -8.01 16.11 -3.62
N VAL A 112 -8.22 15.62 -4.85
CA VAL A 112 -7.32 14.64 -5.51
C VAL A 112 -5.92 15.22 -5.71
N VAL A 113 -5.81 16.49 -6.13
CA VAL A 113 -4.50 17.14 -6.31
C VAL A 113 -3.74 17.19 -4.99
N LYS A 114 -4.39 17.69 -3.92
CA LYS A 114 -3.79 17.75 -2.58
C LYS A 114 -3.43 16.37 -2.04
N ALA A 115 -4.26 15.37 -2.31
CA ALA A 115 -4.00 14.01 -1.89
C ALA A 115 -2.75 13.43 -2.56
N LYS A 116 -2.56 13.67 -3.86
CA LYS A 116 -1.36 13.20 -4.57
C LYS A 116 -0.06 13.82 -4.04
N GLU A 117 -0.10 15.10 -3.69
CA GLU A 117 1.04 15.77 -3.04
C GLU A 117 1.38 15.09 -1.71
N ARG A 118 0.36 14.85 -0.86
CA ARG A 118 0.52 14.15 0.41
C ARG A 118 0.93 12.69 0.26
N GLU A 119 0.41 11.98 -0.71
CA GLU A 119 0.81 10.60 -1.02
C GLU A 119 2.30 10.54 -1.36
N SER A 120 2.80 11.52 -2.14
CA SER A 120 4.24 11.63 -2.43
C SER A 120 5.06 11.89 -1.17
N GLU A 121 4.61 12.77 -0.27
CA GLU A 121 5.28 13.02 1.00
C GLU A 121 5.29 11.79 1.91
N VAL A 122 4.15 11.11 2.04
CA VAL A 122 4.03 9.87 2.82
C VAL A 122 4.93 8.78 2.22
N ALA A 123 4.98 8.64 0.90
CA ALA A 123 5.87 7.70 0.22
C ALA A 123 7.35 8.03 0.50
N LYS A 124 7.74 9.30 0.45
CA LYS A 124 9.11 9.74 0.79
C LYS A 124 9.46 9.42 2.25
N GLN A 125 8.53 9.63 3.18
CA GLN A 125 8.74 9.32 4.60
C GLN A 125 8.79 7.82 4.88
N ALA A 126 7.99 7.03 4.17
CA ALA A 126 7.97 5.56 4.27
C ALA A 126 9.11 4.89 3.50
N SER A 127 9.86 5.63 2.69
CA SER A 127 10.97 5.09 1.90
C SER A 127 12.13 4.67 2.80
N ALA A 128 12.72 3.55 2.41
CA ALA A 128 14.05 3.17 2.80
C ALA A 128 15.07 3.95 1.97
N TRP A 129 16.19 4.30 2.59
CA TRP A 129 17.25 5.09 1.98
C TRP A 129 18.56 4.32 2.01
N SER A 130 19.31 4.36 0.91
CA SER A 130 20.67 3.83 0.86
C SER A 130 21.64 4.90 0.34
N CYS A 131 22.89 4.80 0.79
CA CYS A 131 23.95 5.72 0.38
C CYS A 131 24.77 5.09 -0.75
N ILE A 132 24.76 5.72 -1.93
CA ILE A 132 25.43 5.23 -3.14
C ILE A 132 26.95 5.18 -2.95
N PRO A 133 27.65 6.26 -2.51
CA PRO A 133 29.10 6.22 -2.37
C PRO A 133 29.59 5.25 -1.28
N CYS A 134 28.82 5.05 -0.21
CA CYS A 134 29.22 4.13 0.85
C CYS A 134 29.12 2.65 0.42
N ASN A 135 28.32 2.34 -0.60
CA ASN A 135 28.06 0.98 -1.07
C ASN A 135 27.75 -0.01 0.07
N THR A 136 27.10 0.48 1.12
CA THR A 136 26.73 -0.33 2.28
C THR A 136 25.33 -0.89 2.06
N HIS A 137 25.10 -2.15 2.45
CA HIS A 137 23.75 -2.71 2.59
C HIS A 137 22.94 -2.09 3.75
N ALA A 138 23.47 -1.06 4.42
CA ALA A 138 22.77 -0.35 5.46
C ALA A 138 21.57 0.40 4.87
N VAL A 139 20.40 0.13 5.43
CA VAL A 139 19.15 0.80 5.12
C VAL A 139 18.90 1.86 6.17
N PHE A 140 18.73 3.10 5.74
CA PHE A 140 18.45 4.24 6.59
C PHE A 140 16.95 4.58 6.54
N THR A 141 16.41 4.98 7.68
CA THR A 141 15.15 5.71 7.74
C THR A 141 15.38 7.16 7.29
N PHE A 142 14.30 7.89 7.01
CA PHE A 142 14.32 9.31 6.64
C PHE A 142 15.31 10.14 7.48
N ASN A 143 15.20 10.11 8.82
CA ASN A 143 16.05 10.92 9.71
C ASN A 143 17.51 10.43 9.72
N ASN A 144 17.71 9.12 9.62
CA ASN A 144 19.04 8.53 9.65
C ASN A 144 19.84 8.81 8.37
N ALA A 145 19.15 8.92 7.23
CA ALA A 145 19.78 9.22 5.94
C ALA A 145 20.42 10.62 5.94
N LEU A 146 19.70 11.63 6.42
CA LEU A 146 20.23 13.00 6.54
C LEU A 146 21.41 13.07 7.49
N GLY A 147 21.29 12.48 8.69
CA GLY A 147 22.40 12.43 9.64
C GLY A 147 23.58 11.58 9.17
N HIS A 148 23.37 10.64 8.23
CA HIS A 148 24.45 9.91 7.57
C HIS A 148 25.23 10.83 6.62
N LEU A 149 24.54 11.59 5.76
CA LEU A 149 25.17 12.54 4.84
C LEU A 149 26.04 13.57 5.57
N GLU A 150 25.54 14.14 6.65
CA GLU A 150 26.29 15.12 7.44
C GLU A 150 27.54 14.50 8.05
N ARG A 151 27.42 13.34 8.72
CA ARG A 151 28.53 12.74 9.48
C ARG A 151 29.55 11.98 8.64
N LYS A 152 29.12 11.33 7.55
CA LYS A 152 29.98 10.49 6.70
C LYS A 152 30.50 11.21 5.48
N HIS A 153 29.76 12.17 4.96
CA HIS A 153 30.13 12.91 3.75
C HIS A 153 30.40 14.40 4.01
N GLY A 154 30.22 14.90 5.24
CA GLY A 154 30.52 16.30 5.60
C GLY A 154 29.59 17.32 4.92
N ILE A 155 28.43 16.87 4.42
CA ILE A 155 27.47 17.72 3.71
C ILE A 155 26.75 18.60 4.72
N LYS A 156 26.89 19.92 4.58
CA LYS A 156 26.15 20.90 5.40
C LYS A 156 24.74 21.06 4.88
N ASN A 157 23.75 21.01 5.76
CA ASN A 157 22.32 21.09 5.41
C ASN A 157 21.90 20.04 4.36
N PRO A 158 22.10 18.74 4.63
CA PRO A 158 21.76 17.70 3.66
C PRO A 158 20.27 17.72 3.34
N SER A 159 19.93 17.42 2.08
CA SER A 159 18.56 17.14 1.66
C SER A 159 18.42 15.69 1.25
N LEU A 160 17.18 15.20 1.21
CA LEU A 160 16.89 13.84 0.74
C LEU A 160 17.01 13.68 -0.77
N ASP A 161 16.98 14.78 -1.51
CA ASP A 161 17.18 14.78 -2.96
C ASP A 161 18.68 14.86 -3.32
N HIS A 162 19.58 14.73 -2.33
CA HIS A 162 21.02 14.71 -2.59
C HIS A 162 21.42 13.48 -3.39
N GLU A 163 22.28 13.67 -4.39
CA GLU A 163 22.76 12.64 -5.33
C GLU A 163 23.45 11.41 -4.69
N HIS A 164 23.78 11.48 -3.40
CA HIS A 164 24.39 10.38 -2.65
C HIS A 164 23.35 9.42 -2.09
N LEU A 165 22.08 9.83 -2.04
CA LEU A 165 20.99 9.04 -1.53
C LEU A 165 20.15 8.48 -2.66
N LYS A 166 19.76 7.22 -2.50
CA LYS A 166 18.73 6.58 -3.31
C LYS A 166 17.62 6.13 -2.37
N SER A 167 16.40 6.56 -2.64
CA SER A 167 15.21 6.03 -1.96
C SER A 167 14.61 4.87 -2.73
N TYR A 168 13.93 4.01 -1.98
CA TYR A 168 13.00 3.02 -2.52
C TYR A 168 11.93 2.75 -1.46
N LEU A 169 10.72 2.45 -1.91
CA LEU A 169 9.70 1.91 -1.03
C LEU A 169 10.02 0.44 -0.78
N PRO A 170 10.14 0.00 0.49
CA PRO A 170 10.27 -1.42 0.80
C PRO A 170 9.12 -2.18 0.13
N SER A 171 9.44 -3.29 -0.52
CA SER A 171 8.44 -4.05 -1.28
C SER A 171 7.27 -4.44 -0.39
N ASP A 172 7.52 -4.72 0.89
CA ASP A 172 6.53 -5.13 1.88
C ASP A 172 5.78 -3.99 2.58
N SER A 173 5.99 -2.74 2.17
CA SER A 173 5.26 -1.59 2.72
C SER A 173 3.86 -1.46 2.10
N LEU A 174 2.91 -0.90 2.85
CA LEU A 174 1.59 -0.57 2.28
C LEU A 174 1.71 0.46 1.14
N ALA A 175 2.64 1.41 1.27
CA ALA A 175 2.89 2.44 0.28
C ALA A 175 3.40 1.88 -1.06
N SER A 176 4.25 0.83 -1.07
CA SER A 176 4.70 0.19 -2.32
C SER A 176 3.55 -0.46 -3.07
N SER A 177 2.54 -0.98 -2.36
CA SER A 177 1.31 -1.49 -2.96
C SER A 177 0.28 -0.40 -3.26
N GLY A 178 0.62 0.89 -3.13
CA GLY A 178 -0.28 2.00 -3.43
C GLY A 178 -1.42 2.16 -2.42
N VAL A 179 -1.24 1.68 -1.19
CA VAL A 179 -2.21 1.81 -0.10
C VAL A 179 -1.90 3.07 0.70
N PHE A 180 -2.62 4.15 0.40
CA PHE A 180 -2.54 5.41 1.14
C PHE A 180 -3.87 5.76 1.82
N GLN A 181 -3.75 6.26 3.06
CA GLN A 181 -4.81 6.83 3.88
C GLN A 181 -4.34 8.18 4.42
N LEU A 182 -5.10 9.22 4.15
CA LEU A 182 -4.79 10.60 4.49
C LEU A 182 -5.97 11.20 5.26
N LYS A 183 -5.68 12.04 6.26
CA LYS A 183 -6.70 12.89 6.85
C LYS A 183 -6.97 14.06 5.91
N LEU A 184 -8.25 14.34 5.66
CA LEU A 184 -8.64 15.61 5.07
C LEU A 184 -8.28 16.72 6.05
N ASP A 185 -7.68 17.78 5.55
CA ASP A 185 -7.51 18.97 6.38
C ASP A 185 -8.88 19.47 6.79
N ASP A 186 -8.98 19.99 8.01
CA ASP A 186 -10.12 20.76 8.49
C ASP A 186 -10.18 22.09 7.72
N ALA A 187 -10.37 22.02 6.40
CA ALA A 187 -10.65 23.16 5.54
C ALA A 187 -12.08 23.60 5.83
N LYS A 188 -12.24 24.31 6.94
CA LYS A 188 -13.43 25.06 7.37
C LYS A 188 -14.73 24.29 7.17
N ARG A 189 -15.20 23.64 8.23
CA ARG A 189 -16.64 23.46 8.50
C ARG A 189 -17.31 24.85 8.54
N ALA A 190 -17.51 25.46 7.38
CA ALA A 190 -18.18 26.73 7.21
C ALA A 190 -19.34 26.50 6.24
N ARG A 191 -20.51 26.32 6.87
CA ARG A 191 -21.90 26.27 6.35
C ARG A 191 -22.41 24.91 5.95
#